data_AF-A0AAU6HKH8-F1
#
_entry.id   AF-A0AAU6HKH8-F1
#
_cell.length_a   1.000
_cell.length_b   1.000
_cell.length_c   1.000
_cell.angle_alpha   90.00
_cell.angle_beta   90.00
_cell.angle_gamma   90.00
#
_symmetry.space_group_name_H-M   'P 1'
#
loop_
_entity.id
_entity.type
_entity.pdbx_description
1 polymer ?
#
loop_
_entity_poly.entity_id
_entity_poly.type
_entity_poly.pdbx_seq_one_letter_code
_entity_poly.pdbx_strand_id
1 'polypeptide(L)'
;MPTDKKFALVLRVVTGELTAAEAAREAAVSEQSVSNWRRQFIEGGRNGLAGEGGRDSESAARIAELIKENATLKATIGELYIELRKYSRSAIGRVPVPRGNTHPGRRVN
;
A
#
# COMPACT_ATOMS: atom_id res chain seq x y z
N MET A 1 -25.71 -14.37 -4.20
CA MET A 1 -26.18 -14.47 -2.80
C MET A 1 -25.49 -13.39 -1.97
N PRO A 2 -26.21 -12.61 -1.13
CA PRO A 2 -25.59 -11.66 -0.21
C PRO A 2 -24.59 -12.32 0.74
N THR A 3 -23.54 -11.60 1.13
CA THR A 3 -22.42 -12.12 1.93
C THR A 3 -22.86 -12.71 3.27
N ASP A 4 -23.70 -12.01 4.03
CA ASP A 4 -24.16 -12.47 5.34
C ASP A 4 -24.99 -13.76 5.24
N LYS A 5 -25.82 -13.89 4.20
CA LYS A 5 -26.57 -15.11 3.95
C LYS A 5 -25.62 -16.27 3.61
N LYS A 6 -24.62 -16.03 2.77
CA LYS A 6 -23.59 -17.03 2.43
C LYS A 6 -22.79 -17.45 3.67
N PHE A 7 -22.45 -16.51 4.54
CA PHE A 7 -21.75 -16.78 5.79
C PHE A 7 -22.58 -17.67 6.73
N ALA A 8 -23.85 -17.33 6.96
CA ALA A 8 -24.75 -18.14 7.79
C ALA A 8 -24.93 -19.57 7.22
N LEU A 9 -25.08 -19.69 5.89
CA LEU A 9 -25.18 -20.99 5.23
C LEU A 9 -23.91 -21.83 5.41
N VAL A 10 -22.73 -21.23 5.22
CA VAL A 10 -21.44 -21.92 5.39
C VAL A 10 -21.21 -22.34 6.85
N LEU A 11 -21.61 -21.51 7.83
CA LEU A 11 -21.54 -21.88 9.24
C LEU A 11 -22.34 -23.15 9.52
N ARG A 12 -23.60 -23.23 9.06
CA ARG A 12 -24.46 -24.42 9.21
C ARG A 12 -23.83 -25.67 8.59
N VAL A 13 -23.12 -25.52 7.47
CA VAL A 13 -22.40 -26.65 6.84
C VAL A 13 -21.17 -27.06 7.65
N VAL A 14 -20.43 -26.10 8.22
CA VAL A 14 -19.23 -26.38 9.03
C VAL A 14 -19.59 -26.97 10.39
N THR A 15 -20.71 -26.56 11.00
CA THR A 15 -21.22 -27.12 12.27
C THR A 15 -21.89 -28.48 12.08
N GLY A 16 -22.16 -28.89 10.84
CA GLY A 16 -22.80 -30.17 10.52
C GLY A 16 -24.33 -30.13 10.57
N GLU A 17 -24.94 -28.95 10.74
CA GLU A 17 -26.39 -28.74 10.68
C GLU A 17 -26.95 -28.96 9.27
N LEU A 18 -26.13 -28.72 8.24
CA LEU A 18 -26.44 -29.01 6.84
C LEU A 18 -25.32 -29.79 6.17
N THR A 19 -25.69 -30.70 5.28
CA THR A 19 -24.78 -31.23 4.27
C THR A 19 -24.53 -30.21 3.15
N ALA A 20 -23.44 -30.38 2.39
CA ALA A 20 -23.17 -29.55 1.22
C ALA A 20 -24.30 -29.60 0.18
N ALA A 21 -24.93 -30.77 0.03
CA ALA A 21 -26.08 -31.00 -0.85
C ALA A 21 -27.35 -30.26 -0.41
N GLU A 22 -27.65 -30.24 0.88
CA GLU A 22 -28.80 -29.48 1.41
C GLU A 22 -28.59 -27.97 1.27
N ALA A 23 -27.40 -27.49 1.61
CA ALA A 23 -27.05 -26.08 1.45
C ALA A 23 -27.07 -25.62 -0.02
N ALA A 24 -26.63 -26.48 -0.94
CA ALA A 24 -26.66 -26.20 -2.38
C ALA A 24 -28.10 -26.03 -2.89
N ARG A 25 -29.01 -26.89 -2.43
CA ARG A 25 -30.45 -26.80 -2.75
C ARG A 25 -31.09 -25.54 -2.15
N GLU A 26 -30.81 -25.23 -0.88
CA GLU A 26 -31.36 -24.04 -0.20
C GLU A 26 -30.92 -22.73 -0.89
N ALA A 27 -29.66 -22.66 -1.32
CA ALA A 27 -29.09 -21.49 -1.97
C ALA A 27 -29.22 -21.46 -3.50
N ALA A 28 -29.83 -22.49 -4.10
CA ALA A 28 -29.94 -22.68 -5.55
C ALA A 28 -28.58 -22.55 -6.28
N VAL A 29 -27.55 -23.21 -5.75
CA VAL A 29 -26.19 -23.26 -6.32
C VAL A 29 -25.70 -24.71 -6.43
N SER A 30 -24.52 -24.91 -7.03
CA SER A 30 -23.90 -26.24 -7.08
C SER A 30 -23.26 -26.63 -5.73
N GLU A 31 -23.23 -27.94 -5.44
CA GLU A 31 -22.49 -28.49 -4.28
C GLU A 31 -21.00 -28.13 -4.30
N GLN A 32 -20.41 -28.03 -5.49
CA GLN A 32 -19.04 -27.55 -5.66
C GLN A 32 -18.87 -26.11 -5.15
N SER A 33 -19.87 -25.24 -5.38
CA SER A 33 -19.83 -23.86 -4.89
C SER A 33 -19.82 -23.83 -3.36
N VAL A 34 -20.69 -24.63 -2.73
CA VAL A 34 -20.75 -24.74 -1.26
C VAL A 34 -19.45 -25.33 -0.69
N SER A 35 -18.91 -26.37 -1.32
CA SER A 35 -17.62 -26.97 -0.95
C SER A 35 -16.48 -25.97 -1.03
N ASN A 36 -16.44 -25.15 -2.10
CA ASN A 36 -15.45 -24.09 -2.25
C ASN A 36 -15.59 -23.02 -1.16
N TRP A 37 -16.81 -22.63 -0.81
CA TRP A 37 -17.04 -21.63 0.24
C TRP A 37 -16.65 -22.15 1.62
N ARG A 38 -16.99 -23.40 1.93
CA ARG A 38 -16.55 -24.08 3.15
C ARG A 38 -15.02 -24.10 3.26
N ARG A 39 -14.34 -24.48 2.17
CA ARG A 39 -12.87 -24.50 2.12
C ARG A 39 -12.27 -23.11 2.40
N GLN A 40 -12.73 -22.09 1.67
CA GLN A 40 -12.28 -20.70 1.85
C GLN A 40 -12.52 -20.18 3.27
N PHE A 41 -13.67 -20.52 3.86
CA PHE A 41 -14.00 -20.13 5.23
C PHE A 41 -13.06 -20.76 6.26
N ILE A 42 -12.76 -22.05 6.12
CA ILE A 42 -11.85 -22.76 7.03
C ILE A 42 -10.41 -22.27 6.86
N GLU A 43 -9.93 -22.10 5.63
CA GLU A 43 -8.61 -21.56 5.35
C GLU A 43 -8.47 -20.13 5.88
N GLY A 44 -9.41 -19.25 5.57
CA GLY A 44 -9.44 -17.88 6.07
C GLY A 44 -9.51 -17.81 7.59
N GLY A 45 -10.34 -18.66 8.21
CA GLY A 45 -10.44 -18.75 9.68
C GLY A 45 -9.14 -19.23 10.32
N ARG A 46 -8.49 -20.26 9.75
CA ARG A 46 -7.18 -20.74 10.21
C ARG A 46 -6.10 -19.68 10.09
N ASN A 47 -6.03 -19.01 8.95
CA ASN A 47 -5.04 -17.95 8.70
C ASN A 47 -5.25 -16.77 9.64
N GLY A 48 -6.51 -16.37 9.89
CA GLY A 48 -6.86 -15.34 10.86
C GLY A 48 -6.45 -15.70 12.29
N LEU A 49 -6.71 -16.94 12.73
CA LEU A 49 -6.34 -17.43 14.06
C LEU A 49 -4.82 -17.56 14.25
N ALA A 50 -4.09 -17.90 13.19
CA ALA A 50 -2.63 -17.96 13.21
C ALA A 50 -1.96 -16.58 13.22
N GLY A 51 -2.73 -15.49 13.08
CA GLY A 51 -2.23 -14.12 13.20
C GLY A 51 -1.16 -13.79 12.16
N GLU A 52 -0.10 -13.07 12.56
CA GLU A 52 1.00 -12.71 11.65
C GLU A 52 1.75 -13.94 11.08
N GLY A 53 1.74 -15.07 11.79
CA GLY A 53 2.37 -16.32 11.36
C GLY A 53 1.55 -17.17 10.39
N GLY A 54 0.28 -16.81 10.13
CA GLY A 54 -0.64 -17.55 9.26
C GLY A 54 -0.90 -16.92 7.89
N ARG A 55 -0.38 -15.72 7.64
CA ARG A 55 -0.38 -15.13 6.30
C ARG A 55 0.58 -15.93 5.45
N ASP A 56 0.16 -16.32 4.24
CA ASP A 56 1.02 -17.00 3.26
C ASP A 56 2.40 -16.32 3.28
N SER A 57 3.44 -17.12 3.52
CA SER A 57 4.81 -16.63 3.69
C SER A 57 5.23 -15.74 2.51
N GLU A 58 4.73 -16.04 1.32
CA GLU A 58 4.90 -15.25 0.10
C GLU A 58 4.25 -13.86 0.19
N SER A 59 3.02 -13.76 0.72
CA SER A 59 2.34 -12.47 0.92
C SER A 59 3.02 -11.65 2.01
N ALA A 60 3.46 -12.28 3.10
CA ALA A 60 4.19 -11.60 4.17
C ALA A 60 5.56 -11.09 3.69
N ALA A 61 6.30 -11.92 2.94
CA ALA A 61 7.57 -11.55 2.33
C ALA A 61 7.40 -10.38 1.34
N ARG A 62 6.35 -10.42 0.51
CA ARG A 62 6.05 -9.34 -0.43
C ARG A 62 5.69 -8.03 0.28
N ILE A 63 4.93 -8.10 1.37
CA ILE A 63 4.64 -6.91 2.19
C ILE A 63 5.92 -6.34 2.80
N ALA A 64 6.81 -7.18 3.34
CA ALA A 64 8.08 -6.73 3.91
C ALA A 64 8.98 -6.08 2.85
N GLU A 65 9.04 -6.66 1.65
CA GLU A 65 9.75 -6.08 0.51
C GLU A 65 9.20 -4.71 0.12
N LEU A 66 7.87 -4.58 0.00
CA LEU A 66 7.22 -3.31 -0.31
C LEU A 66 7.45 -2.25 0.77
N ILE A 67 7.47 -2.63 2.05
CA ILE A 67 7.79 -1.71 3.15
C ILE A 67 9.23 -1.19 3.01
N LYS A 68 10.18 -2.09 2.71
CA LYS A 68 11.59 -1.72 2.48
C LYS A 68 11.73 -0.80 1.28
N GLU A 69 11.08 -1.12 0.16
CA GLU A 69 11.09 -0.28 -1.04
C GLU A 69 10.49 1.10 -0.76
N ASN A 70 9.37 1.17 -0.04
CA ASN A 70 8.74 2.44 0.34
C ASN A 70 9.65 3.30 1.22
N ALA A 71 10.39 2.68 2.16
CA ALA A 71 11.36 3.38 2.99
C ALA A 71 12.51 3.96 2.15
N THR A 72 13.05 3.19 1.20
CA THR A 72 14.08 3.65 0.27
C THR A 72 13.59 4.83 -0.57
N LEU A 73 12.40 4.71 -1.17
CA LEU A 73 11.80 5.78 -1.98
C LEU A 73 11.60 7.07 -1.17
N LYS A 74 11.12 6.97 0.07
CA LYS A 74 10.98 8.12 0.97
C LYS A 74 12.32 8.80 1.27
N ALA A 75 13.37 8.03 1.51
CA ALA A 75 14.70 8.57 1.74
C ALA A 75 15.22 9.32 0.51
N THR A 76 15.14 8.72 -0.68
CA THR A 76 15.59 9.34 -1.94
C THR A 76 14.81 10.62 -2.24
N ILE A 77 13.48 10.64 -2.04
CA ILE A 77 12.68 11.86 -2.19
C ILE A 77 13.18 12.97 -1.24
N GLY A 78 13.49 12.61 0.01
CA GLY A 78 14.04 13.55 1.00
C GLY A 78 15.38 14.14 0.55
N GLU A 79 16.28 13.32 0.04
CA GLU A 79 17.58 13.74 -0.49
C GLU A 79 17.43 14.69 -1.69
N LEU A 80 16.60 14.31 -2.67
CA LEU A 80 16.31 15.13 -3.86
C LEU A 80 15.67 16.48 -3.49
N TYR A 81 14.75 16.50 -2.52
CA TYR A 81 14.15 17.74 -2.02
C TYR A 81 15.20 18.68 -1.41
N ILE A 82 16.16 18.13 -0.64
CA ILE A 82 17.26 18.91 -0.07
C ILE A 82 18.15 19.48 -1.19
N GLU A 83 18.48 18.70 -2.22
CA GLU A 83 19.26 19.17 -3.37
C GLU A 83 18.56 20.30 -4.12
N LEU A 84 17.28 20.14 -4.46
CA LEU A 84 16.50 21.17 -5.14
C LEU A 84 16.51 22.48 -4.34
N ARG A 85 16.35 22.40 -3.01
CA ARG A 85 16.39 23.57 -2.13
C ARG A 85 17.76 24.25 -2.10
N LYS A 86 18.87 23.52 -2.29
CA LYS A 86 20.23 24.10 -2.41
C LYS A 86 20.35 24.91 -3.69
N TYR A 87 19.88 24.39 -4.83
CA TYR A 87 19.89 25.11 -6.10
C TYR A 87 19.04 26.38 -6.06
N SER A 88 17.84 26.32 -5.48
CA SER A 88 16.99 27.52 -5.31
C SER A 88 17.64 28.59 -4.45
N ARG A 89 18.38 28.22 -3.38
CA ARG A 89 19.13 29.21 -2.57
C ARG A 89 20.35 29.78 -3.30
N SER A 90 21.05 28.95 -4.08
CA SER A 90 22.22 29.38 -4.86
C SER A 90 21.83 30.36 -5.98
N ALA A 91 20.67 30.18 -6.60
CA ALA A 91 20.15 31.05 -7.65
C ALA A 91 19.80 32.48 -7.16
N ILE A 92 19.48 32.67 -5.88
CA ILE A 92 19.11 33.98 -5.29
C ILE A 92 20.36 34.78 -4.84
N GLY A 93 21.54 34.16 -4.80
CA GLY A 93 22.76 34.75 -4.23
C GLY A 93 23.68 35.54 -5.18
N ARG A 94 23.37 35.64 -6.48
CA ARG A 94 24.19 36.43 -7.43
C ARG A 94 23.44 37.68 -7.87
N VAL A 95 23.46 38.71 -7.02
CA VAL A 95 23.19 40.09 -7.46
C VAL A 95 24.47 40.61 -8.11
N PRO A 96 24.47 40.99 -9.41
CA PRO A 96 25.62 41.65 -10.02
C PRO A 96 25.85 42.99 -9.32
N VAL A 97 27.02 43.18 -8.72
CA VAL A 97 27.38 44.46 -8.12
C VAL A 97 27.59 45.48 -9.25
N PRO A 98 26.86 46.61 -9.30
CA PRO A 98 27.08 47.63 -10.33
C PRO A 98 28.49 48.19 -10.16
N ARG A 99 29.32 48.07 -11.19
CA ARG A 99 30.63 48.75 -11.23
C ARG A 99 30.35 50.25 -11.31
N GLY A 100 30.58 50.96 -10.21
CA GLY A 100 30.42 52.40 -10.14
C GLY A 100 31.29 53.09 -11.19
N ASN A 101 30.69 53.97 -11.98
CA ASN A 101 31.41 54.83 -12.92
C ASN A 101 32.32 55.77 -12.12
N THR A 102 33.61 55.49 -12.08
CA THR A 102 34.62 56.48 -11.72
C THR A 102 34.62 57.57 -12.77
N HIS A 103 34.15 58.76 -12.41
CA HIS A 103 34.28 59.97 -13.21
C HIS A 103 35.53 60.71 -12.70
N PRO A 104 36.68 60.68 -13.41
CA PRO A 104 37.80 61.51 -13.02
C PRO A 104 37.49 62.94 -13.45
N GLY A 105 37.42 63.82 -12.46
CA GLY A 105 37.07 65.22 -12.61
C GLY A 105 37.91 65.96 -13.64
N ARG A 106 37.21 66.74 -14.46
CA ARG A 106 37.69 67.87 -15.25
C ARG A 106 38.61 68.75 -14.40
N ARG A 107 39.91 68.81 -14.73
CA ARG A 107 40.74 69.96 -14.38
C ARG A 107 40.95 70.81 -15.63
N VAL A 108 40.49 72.04 -15.51
CA VAL A 108 40.70 73.14 -16.46
C VAL A 108 42.01 73.85 -16.11
N ASN A 109 42.70 74.28 -17.17
CA ASN A 109 43.95 75.04 -17.26
C ASN A 109 45.24 74.29 -16.93
#